data_AF-A0A1I6DHZ8-F1
#
_entry.id   AF-A0A1I6DHZ8-F1
#
_cell.length_a   1.000
_cell.length_b   1.000
_cell.length_c   1.000
_cell.angle_alpha   90.00
_cell.angle_beta   90.00
_cell.angle_gamma   90.00
#
_symmetry.space_group_name_H-M   'P 1'
#
loop_
_entity.id
_entity.type
_entity.pdbx_description
1 polymer ?
#
loop_
_entity_poly.entity_id
_entity_poly.type
_entity_poly.pdbx_seq_one_letter_code
_entity_poly.pdbx_strand_id
1 'polypeptide(L)'
;MKTLVVVLVVLAVVGGGTVALVNHFGGWTTLIGKGWAITYEVSSQPAESLVDVTYTESPTRYRKETPQNVSVSKPLPWTFEVVINAGEKAQVTATPKGDQVLTCRILLDGVKELATATAPAGQKVSCEAVTGT
;
A
#
# COMPACT_ATOMS: atom_id res chain seq x y z
N MET A 1 -47.84 -9.62 -30.95
CA MET A 1 -47.79 -8.59 -29.89
C MET A 1 -47.59 -9.17 -28.49
N LYS A 2 -48.44 -10.10 -27.99
CA LYS A 2 -48.30 -10.69 -26.63
C LYS A 2 -46.94 -11.35 -26.34
N THR A 3 -46.40 -12.12 -27.27
CA THR A 3 -45.11 -12.84 -27.10
C THR A 3 -43.90 -11.90 -27.03
N LEU A 4 -43.92 -10.81 -27.79
CA LEU A 4 -42.83 -9.83 -27.82
C LEU A 4 -42.75 -9.02 -26.52
N VAL A 5 -43.92 -8.69 -25.95
CA VAL A 5 -44.03 -8.03 -24.63
C VAL A 5 -43.52 -8.95 -23.51
N VAL A 6 -43.86 -10.24 -23.55
CA VAL A 6 -43.39 -11.21 -22.55
C VAL A 6 -41.86 -11.38 -22.60
N VAL A 7 -41.28 -11.48 -23.79
CA VAL A 7 -39.82 -11.59 -23.96
C VAL A 7 -39.10 -10.33 -23.45
N LEU A 8 -39.62 -9.15 -23.75
CA LEU A 8 -39.06 -7.88 -23.26
C LEU A 8 -39.14 -7.75 -21.73
N VAL A 9 -40.25 -8.17 -21.12
CA VAL A 9 -40.41 -8.16 -19.66
C VAL A 9 -39.43 -9.14 -18.99
N VAL A 10 -39.27 -10.35 -19.53
CA VAL A 10 -38.32 -11.33 -19.00
C VAL A 10 -36.88 -10.83 -19.10
N LEU A 11 -36.50 -10.24 -20.25
CA LEU A 11 -35.16 -9.66 -20.42
C LEU A 11 -34.90 -8.47 -19.48
N ALA A 12 -35.91 -7.62 -19.24
CA ALA A 12 -35.80 -6.51 -18.30
C ALA A 12 -35.67 -6.98 -16.85
N VAL A 13 -36.37 -8.04 -16.45
CA VAL A 13 -36.29 -8.60 -15.09
C VAL A 13 -34.95 -9.32 -14.86
N VAL A 14 -34.47 -10.09 -15.83
CA VAL A 14 -33.18 -10.80 -15.73
C VAL A 14 -32.01 -9.81 -15.82
N GLY A 15 -32.05 -8.88 -16.77
CA GLY A 15 -31.04 -7.84 -16.94
C GLY A 15 -31.00 -6.84 -15.78
N GLY A 16 -32.16 -6.34 -15.35
CA GLY A 16 -32.26 -5.40 -14.23
C GLY A 16 -31.97 -6.04 -12.87
N GLY A 17 -32.38 -7.29 -12.67
CA GLY A 17 -32.17 -8.03 -11.42
C GLY A 17 -30.69 -8.32 -11.16
N THR A 18 -29.93 -8.70 -12.19
CA THR A 18 -28.49 -9.00 -12.05
C THR A 18 -27.67 -7.74 -11.69
N VAL A 19 -27.96 -6.60 -12.32
CA VAL A 19 -27.28 -5.32 -12.00
C VAL A 19 -27.64 -4.83 -10.59
N ALA A 20 -28.91 -4.94 -10.19
CA ALA A 20 -29.34 -4.56 -8.85
C ALA A 20 -28.70 -5.43 -7.76
N LEU A 21 -28.60 -6.74 -7.97
CA LEU A 21 -27.93 -7.66 -7.04
C LEU A 21 -26.44 -7.35 -6.90
N VAL A 22 -25.73 -7.15 -8.02
CA VAL A 22 -24.31 -6.78 -7.98
C VAL A 22 -24.11 -5.46 -7.24
N ASN A 23 -24.95 -4.45 -7.48
CA ASN A 23 -24.83 -3.16 -6.80
C ASN A 23 -25.17 -3.25 -5.29
N HIS A 24 -26.15 -4.08 -4.91
CA HIS A 24 -26.60 -4.22 -3.52
C HIS A 24 -25.62 -5.01 -2.64
N PHE A 25 -24.93 -6.01 -3.18
CA PHE A 25 -23.94 -6.82 -2.45
C PHE A 25 -22.52 -6.23 -2.48
N GLY A 26 -22.39 -4.92 -2.73
CA GLY A 26 -21.11 -4.22 -2.80
C GLY A 26 -20.45 -4.43 -4.16
N GLY A 27 -20.98 -3.74 -5.18
CA GLY A 27 -20.66 -3.97 -6.59
C GLY A 27 -19.20 -3.86 -7.01
N TRP A 28 -18.96 -3.70 -8.32
CA TRP A 28 -17.62 -3.72 -8.91
C TRP A 28 -16.64 -2.73 -8.24
N THR A 29 -17.15 -1.70 -7.58
CA THR A 29 -16.41 -0.71 -6.80
C THR A 29 -15.77 -1.27 -5.51
N THR A 30 -16.33 -2.31 -4.91
CA THR A 30 -15.75 -2.98 -3.73
C THR A 30 -14.60 -3.92 -4.11
N LEU A 31 -14.50 -4.31 -5.39
CA LEU A 31 -13.44 -5.19 -5.91
C LEU A 31 -12.15 -4.46 -6.33
N ILE A 32 -12.17 -3.12 -6.36
CA ILE A 32 -11.02 -2.30 -6.75
C ILE A 32 -10.68 -1.37 -5.61
N GLY A 33 -9.97 -1.88 -4.60
CA GLY A 33 -9.35 -1.04 -3.58
C GLY A 33 -8.48 0.03 -4.24
N LYS A 34 -8.70 1.30 -3.89
CA LYS A 34 -7.74 2.37 -4.24
C LYS A 34 -6.46 2.12 -3.45
N GLY A 35 -5.32 2.13 -4.12
CA GLY A 35 -4.01 1.96 -3.51
C GLY A 35 -2.97 2.83 -4.19
N TRP A 36 -1.88 3.06 -3.48
CA TRP A 36 -0.78 3.90 -3.90
C TRP A 36 0.50 3.07 -3.96
N ALA A 37 1.33 3.30 -4.97
CA ALA A 37 2.67 2.74 -5.01
C ALA A 37 3.55 3.55 -4.07
N ILE A 38 4.02 2.90 -3.00
CA ILE A 38 4.87 3.52 -1.99
C ILE A 38 6.24 2.90 -2.08
N THR A 39 7.25 3.75 -2.27
CA THR A 39 8.66 3.35 -2.28
C THR A 39 9.28 3.72 -0.94
N TYR A 40 9.81 2.72 -0.25
CA TYR A 40 10.65 2.91 0.93
C TYR A 40 12.10 2.94 0.52
N GLU A 41 12.84 3.90 1.04
CA GLU A 41 14.29 3.97 0.90
C GLU A 41 14.93 4.06 2.28
N VAL A 42 16.03 3.32 2.46
CA VAL A 42 16.88 3.40 3.64
C VAL A 42 18.34 3.48 3.19
N SER A 43 19.09 4.40 3.78
CA SER A 43 20.53 4.56 3.53
C SER A 43 21.29 4.70 4.85
N SER A 44 22.59 4.38 4.83
CA SER A 44 23.46 4.52 6.00
C SER A 44 24.72 5.32 5.71
N GLN A 45 25.29 5.88 6.78
CA GLN A 45 26.66 6.37 6.83
C GLN A 45 27.39 5.71 8.02
N PRO A 46 28.49 4.98 7.80
CA PRO A 46 29.09 4.66 6.50
C PRO A 46 28.17 3.78 5.62
N ALA A 47 28.45 3.75 4.31
CA ALA A 47 27.69 2.96 3.34
C ALA A 47 27.89 1.44 3.57
N GLU A 48 27.06 0.62 2.90
CA GLU A 48 27.20 -0.85 2.88
C GLU A 48 27.06 -1.52 4.26
N SER A 49 26.17 -1.00 5.11
CA SER A 49 25.87 -1.61 6.41
C SER A 49 24.67 -2.55 6.34
N LEU A 50 24.73 -3.66 7.10
CA LEU A 50 23.57 -4.53 7.33
C LEU A 50 22.68 -3.91 8.40
N VAL A 51 21.36 -3.87 8.16
CA VAL A 51 20.36 -3.38 9.12
C VAL A 51 19.13 -4.27 9.13
N ASP A 52 18.36 -4.21 10.23
CA ASP A 52 17.02 -4.78 10.26
C ASP A 52 16.01 -3.70 9.87
N VAL A 53 15.21 -3.97 8.84
CA VAL A 53 14.16 -3.08 8.34
C VAL A 53 12.80 -3.70 8.65
N THR A 54 11.89 -2.90 9.19
CA THR A 54 10.47 -3.23 9.30
C THR A 54 9.67 -2.21 8.50
N TYR A 55 8.84 -2.66 7.57
CA TYR A 55 7.99 -1.80 6.76
C TYR A 55 6.55 -2.30 6.72
N THR A 56 5.60 -1.39 6.43
CA THR A 56 4.20 -1.76 6.22
C THR A 56 3.91 -2.06 4.75
N GLU A 57 3.02 -3.01 4.48
CA GLU A 57 2.48 -3.25 3.15
C GLU A 57 1.00 -3.65 3.25
N SER A 58 0.22 -3.42 2.19
CA SER A 58 -1.12 -4.00 2.12
C SER A 58 -1.03 -5.47 1.71
N PRO A 59 -1.70 -6.41 2.40
CA PRO A 59 -1.64 -7.84 2.06
C PRO A 59 -2.09 -8.14 0.63
N THR A 60 -2.96 -7.30 0.09
CA THR A 60 -3.47 -7.37 -1.27
C THR A 60 -3.79 -5.96 -1.77
N ARG A 61 -3.61 -5.75 -3.08
CA ARG A 61 -3.98 -4.51 -3.77
C ARG A 61 -5.48 -4.40 -4.09
N TYR A 62 -6.24 -5.50 -3.93
CA TYR A 62 -7.63 -5.57 -4.41
C TYR A 62 -8.65 -5.24 -3.34
N ARG A 63 -8.29 -5.44 -2.06
CA ARG A 63 -9.19 -5.26 -0.92
C ARG A 63 -8.58 -4.28 0.07
N LYS A 64 -9.44 -3.42 0.62
CA LYS A 64 -9.07 -2.58 1.75
C LYS A 64 -8.99 -3.44 3.00
N GLU A 65 -7.78 -3.88 3.28
CA GLU A 65 -7.40 -4.64 4.47
C GLU A 65 -6.36 -3.84 5.26
N THR A 66 -6.28 -4.08 6.58
CA THR A 66 -5.30 -3.42 7.44
C THR A 66 -3.88 -3.75 6.96
N PRO A 67 -2.98 -2.77 6.84
CA PRO A 67 -1.59 -3.03 6.49
C PRO A 67 -0.92 -3.99 7.47
N GLN A 68 -0.06 -4.87 6.96
CA GLN A 68 0.77 -5.76 7.75
C GLN A 68 2.20 -5.23 7.86
N ASN A 69 2.92 -5.63 8.90
CA ASN A 69 4.34 -5.34 9.05
C ASN A 69 5.18 -6.52 8.54
N VAL A 70 6.19 -6.22 7.74
CA VAL A 70 7.18 -7.18 7.26
C VAL A 70 8.56 -6.77 7.77
N SER A 71 9.28 -7.73 8.34
CA SER A 71 10.64 -7.52 8.88
C SER A 71 11.66 -8.31 8.08
N VAL A 72 12.73 -7.64 7.65
CA VAL A 72 13.81 -8.21 6.85
C VAL A 72 15.16 -7.68 7.34
N SER A 73 16.23 -8.45 7.11
CA SER A 73 17.60 -7.96 7.29
C SER A 73 18.24 -7.76 5.92
N LYS A 74 18.73 -6.54 5.63
CA LYS A 74 19.20 -6.15 4.29
C LYS A 74 20.44 -5.25 4.38
N PRO A 75 21.36 -5.35 3.39
CA PRO A 75 22.43 -4.37 3.23
C PRO A 75 21.85 -3.04 2.72
N LEU A 76 22.50 -1.93 3.08
CA LEU A 76 22.15 -0.59 2.63
C LEU A 76 23.08 -0.10 1.50
N PRO A 77 22.60 0.73 0.55
CA PRO A 77 21.24 1.27 0.48
C PRO A 77 20.19 0.22 0.08
N TRP A 78 19.00 0.35 0.63
CA TRP A 78 17.86 -0.54 0.37
C TRP A 78 16.67 0.26 -0.13
N THR A 79 16.05 -0.22 -1.21
CA THR A 79 14.83 0.34 -1.78
C THR A 79 13.82 -0.77 -2.01
N PHE A 80 12.55 -0.52 -1.67
CA PHE A 80 11.48 -1.48 -1.91
C PHE A 80 10.15 -0.77 -2.16
N GLU A 81 9.44 -1.22 -3.19
CA GLU A 81 8.12 -0.71 -3.54
C GLU A 81 7.03 -1.66 -3.07
N VAL A 82 5.98 -1.10 -2.47
CA VAL A 82 4.79 -1.80 -2.01
C VAL A 82 3.53 -1.06 -2.44
N VAL A 83 2.39 -1.74 -2.34
CA VAL A 83 1.09 -1.08 -2.43
C VAL A 83 0.57 -0.81 -1.03
N ILE A 84 0.12 0.43 -0.78
CA ILE A 84 -0.60 0.82 0.43
C ILE A 84 -2.01 1.29 0.04
N ASN A 85 -3.03 0.71 0.66
CA ASN A 85 -4.42 1.12 0.46
C ASN A 85 -4.65 2.60 0.83
N ALA A 86 -5.53 3.27 0.09
CA ALA A 86 -5.84 4.67 0.27
C ALA A 86 -6.36 5.00 1.68
N GLY A 87 -5.79 6.05 2.28
CA GLY A 87 -6.04 6.47 3.66
C GLY A 87 -5.30 5.66 4.72
N GLU A 88 -4.56 4.62 4.35
CA GLU A 88 -3.76 3.82 5.30
C GLU A 88 -2.37 4.43 5.51
N LYS A 89 -1.72 3.98 6.59
CA LYS A 89 -0.39 4.41 6.99
C LYS A 89 0.70 3.64 6.26
N ALA A 90 1.59 4.38 5.59
CA ALA A 90 2.88 3.92 5.14
C ALA A 90 3.92 4.14 6.24
N GLN A 91 4.68 3.12 6.60
CA GLN A 91 5.71 3.21 7.62
C GLN A 91 6.91 2.34 7.26
N VAL A 92 8.10 2.89 7.48
CA VAL A 92 9.36 2.13 7.44
C VAL A 92 10.20 2.52 8.64
N THR A 93 10.81 1.53 9.27
CA THR A 93 11.77 1.72 10.35
C THR A 93 12.99 0.86 10.10
N ALA A 94 14.17 1.36 10.46
CA ALA A 94 15.41 0.60 10.35
C ALA A 94 16.24 0.72 11.62
N THR A 95 16.70 -0.42 12.12
CA THR A 95 17.53 -0.52 13.32
C THR A 95 18.97 -0.82 12.89
N PRO A 96 19.94 0.02 13.28
CA PRO A 96 21.33 -0.22 12.95
C PRO A 96 21.90 -1.39 13.76
N LYS A 97 22.88 -2.09 13.17
CA LYS A 97 23.67 -3.15 13.84
C LYS A 97 24.96 -2.63 14.49
N GLY A 98 25.28 -1.36 14.29
CA GLY A 98 26.46 -0.69 14.80
C GLY A 98 26.21 0.81 14.91
N ASP A 99 27.28 1.62 14.88
CA ASP A 99 27.21 3.07 15.10
C ASP A 99 26.93 3.87 13.80
N GLN A 100 26.23 3.26 12.83
CA GLN A 100 25.87 3.96 11.61
C GLN A 100 24.74 4.97 11.83
N VAL A 101 24.83 6.09 11.13
CA VAL A 101 23.74 7.07 10.95
C VAL A 101 22.81 6.54 9.88
N LEU A 102 21.51 6.46 10.18
CA LEU A 102 20.50 5.96 9.24
C LEU A 102 19.59 7.10 8.78
N THR A 103 19.25 7.08 7.49
CA THR A 103 18.24 7.93 6.88
C THR A 103 17.19 7.06 6.22
N CYS A 104 15.91 7.37 6.42
CA CYS A 104 14.81 6.78 5.67
C CYS A 104 14.07 7.83 4.84
N ARG A 105 13.44 7.38 3.76
CA ARG A 105 12.48 8.17 2.97
C ARG A 105 11.29 7.31 2.55
N ILE A 106 10.16 7.97 2.38
CA ILE A 106 8.94 7.40 1.80
C ILE A 106 8.59 8.23 0.57
N LEU A 107 8.50 7.60 -0.60
CA LEU A 107 8.11 8.24 -1.84
C LEU A 107 6.78 7.68 -2.34
N LEU A 108 5.96 8.54 -2.92
CA LEU A 108 4.80 8.17 -3.73
C LEU A 108 5.23 8.04 -5.19
N ASP A 109 4.88 6.91 -5.79
CA ASP A 109 5.19 6.55 -7.18
C ASP A 109 6.70 6.71 -7.50
N GLY A 110 7.57 6.46 -6.51
CA GLY A 110 9.02 6.60 -6.62
C GLY A 110 9.55 8.02 -6.82
N VAL A 111 8.70 9.05 -6.79
CA VAL A 111 9.10 10.43 -7.14
C VAL A 111 8.75 11.44 -6.06
N LYS A 112 7.52 11.44 -5.55
CA LYS A 112 7.07 12.48 -4.61
C LYS A 112 7.40 12.08 -3.19
N GLU A 113 8.29 12.82 -2.53
CA GLU A 113 8.58 12.59 -1.11
C GLU A 113 7.35 12.85 -0.24
N LEU A 114 7.01 11.86 0.59
CA LEU A 114 5.94 11.93 1.59
C LEU A 114 6.51 12.12 3.00
N ALA A 115 7.68 11.53 3.27
CA ALA A 115 8.37 11.65 4.55
C ALA A 115 9.87 11.39 4.39
N THR A 116 10.66 12.02 5.25
CA THR A 116 12.11 11.80 5.38
C THR A 116 12.51 11.98 6.84
N ALA A 117 13.46 11.17 7.31
CA ALA A 117 14.02 11.30 8.65
C ALA A 117 15.45 10.78 8.69
N THR A 118 16.29 11.39 9.51
CA THR A 118 17.64 10.92 9.82
C THR A 118 17.79 10.75 11.32
N ALA A 119 18.25 9.60 11.75
CA ALA A 119 18.51 9.30 13.16
C ALA A 119 20.00 9.51 13.50
N PRO A 120 20.34 9.86 14.75
CA PRO A 120 21.72 9.85 15.21
C PRO A 120 22.39 8.48 15.05
N ALA A 121 23.72 8.47 15.12
CA ALA A 121 24.52 7.25 15.07
C ALA A 121 24.05 6.20 16.10
N GLY A 122 23.92 4.94 15.65
CA GLY A 122 23.48 3.83 16.49
C GLY A 122 21.99 3.84 16.87
N GLN A 123 21.21 4.82 16.40
CA GLN A 123 19.80 4.92 16.71
C GLN A 123 18.91 4.41 15.57
N LYS A 124 17.74 3.89 15.96
CA LYS A 124 16.68 3.48 15.04
C LYS A 124 16.11 4.70 14.31
N VAL A 125 15.96 4.61 13.00
CA VAL A 125 15.25 5.60 12.19
C VAL A 125 13.81 5.15 11.93
N SER A 126 12.87 6.09 11.83
CA SER A 126 11.46 5.83 11.56
C SER A 126 10.89 6.92 10.66
N CYS A 127 10.26 6.52 9.57
CA CYS A 127 9.51 7.37 8.67
C CYS A 127 8.06 6.89 8.62
N GLU A 128 7.12 7.84 8.60
CA GLU A 128 5.69 7.56 8.57
C GLU A 128 4.97 8.60 7.71
N ALA A 129 3.98 8.16 6.94
CA ALA A 129 3.08 9.02 6.18
C ALA A 129 1.69 8.38 6.06
N VAL A 130 0.64 9.18 5.99
CA VAL A 130 -0.73 8.71 5.66
C VAL A 130 -0.96 8.94 4.18
N THR A 131 -1.40 7.90 3.47
CA THR A 131 -1.69 8.00 2.04
C THR A 131 -2.99 8.75 1.76
N GLY A 132 -3.13 9.32 0.55
CA GLY A 132 -4.36 10.02 0.14
C GLY A 132 -5.58 9.09 0.04
N THR A 133 -6.80 9.66 0.04
CA THR A 133 -8.09 8.94 -0.01
C THR A 133 -8.73 8.87 -1.41
#